data_AF-A0A5S9M6K3-F1
#
_entry.id   AF-A0A5S9M6K3-F1
#
_cell.length_a   1.000
_cell.length_b   1.000
_cell.length_c   1.000
_cell.angle_alpha   90.00
_cell.angle_beta   90.00
_cell.angle_gamma   90.00
#
_symmetry.space_group_name_H-M   'P 1'
#
loop_
_entity.id
_entity.type
_entity.pdbx_description
1 polymer ?
#
loop_
_entity_poly.entity_id
_entity_poly.type
_entity_poly.pdbx_seq_one_letter_code
_entity_poly.pdbx_strand_id
1 'polypeptide(L)'
;MDFVLPKSKQTEDQSLGEFFRRRVGDEVVENLIEPLLSGIYAGDIDRLSLMSTFPQFYQTEQKHRSLILGMKKSQQHAKAQQVTAKKRQGQFKRSIKDCKRLLKQ
;
A
#
# COMPACT_ATOMS: atom_id res chain seq x y z
N MET A 1 -8.82 4.44 -16.00
CA MET A 1 -7.59 4.98 -16.63
C MET A 1 -6.31 4.31 -16.12
N ASP A 2 -6.12 4.14 -14.80
CA ASP A 2 -4.89 3.58 -14.20
C ASP A 2 -4.32 2.30 -14.86
N PHE A 3 -5.16 1.34 -15.25
CA PHE A 3 -4.72 0.05 -15.81
C PHE A 3 -4.04 0.14 -17.18
N VAL A 4 -4.39 1.14 -17.99
CA VAL A 4 -3.89 1.27 -19.37
C VAL A 4 -2.78 2.32 -19.50
N LEU A 5 -2.73 3.27 -18.56
CA LEU A 5 -1.77 4.36 -18.58
C LEU A 5 -0.31 3.84 -18.49
N PRO A 6 0.62 4.44 -19.26
CA PRO A 6 2.04 4.17 -19.08
C PRO A 6 2.50 4.74 -17.72
N LYS A 7 3.55 4.16 -17.14
CA LYS A 7 4.18 4.67 -15.92
C LYS A 7 4.67 6.11 -16.09
N SER A 8 4.86 6.82 -14.99
CA SER A 8 5.36 8.19 -14.99
C SER A 8 6.80 8.23 -15.50
N LYS A 9 7.22 9.38 -16.05
CA LYS A 9 8.64 9.59 -16.37
C LYS A 9 9.42 9.50 -15.06
N GLN A 10 10.65 8.99 -15.11
CA GLN A 10 11.54 9.09 -13.96
C GLN A 10 11.89 10.57 -13.78
N THR A 11 11.19 11.21 -12.86
CA THR A 11 11.43 12.58 -12.42
C THR A 11 11.82 12.53 -10.95
N GLU A 12 12.55 13.54 -10.47
CA GLU A 12 12.99 13.58 -9.08
C GLU A 12 11.82 13.75 -8.11
N ASP A 13 10.82 14.58 -8.45
CA ASP A 13 9.60 14.75 -7.66
C ASP A 13 8.43 15.30 -8.50
N GLN A 14 7.19 15.06 -8.06
CA GLN A 14 5.96 15.62 -8.64
C GLN A 14 4.92 15.84 -7.54
N SER A 15 3.89 16.65 -7.79
CA SER A 15 2.86 16.87 -6.78
C SER A 15 1.94 15.66 -6.60
N LEU A 16 1.34 15.52 -5.41
CA LEU A 16 0.34 14.49 -5.15
C LEU A 16 -0.88 14.66 -6.04
N GLY A 17 -1.38 15.89 -6.17
CA GLY A 17 -2.52 16.20 -7.02
C GLY A 17 -2.30 15.79 -8.47
N GLU A 18 -1.19 16.20 -9.08
CA GLU A 18 -0.86 15.82 -10.45
C GLU A 18 -0.75 14.30 -10.62
N PHE A 19 -0.07 13.63 -9.70
CA PHE A 19 0.11 12.18 -9.75
C PHE A 19 -1.22 11.44 -9.69
N PHE A 20 -2.09 11.77 -8.73
CA PHE A 20 -3.36 11.09 -8.56
C PHE A 20 -4.36 11.45 -9.65
N ARG A 21 -4.49 12.72 -10.06
CA ARG A 21 -5.41 13.12 -11.14
C ARG A 21 -5.08 12.39 -12.43
N ARG A 22 -3.79 12.27 -12.77
CA ARG A 22 -3.35 11.46 -13.91
C ARG A 22 -3.75 9.99 -13.80
N ARG A 23 -3.68 9.39 -12.60
CA ARG A 23 -3.87 7.94 -12.40
C ARG A 23 -5.34 7.54 -12.26
N VAL A 24 -6.05 8.21 -11.37
CA VAL A 24 -7.40 7.87 -10.94
C VAL A 24 -8.46 8.84 -11.48
N GLY A 25 -8.06 10.02 -11.95
CA GLY A 25 -8.95 11.05 -12.47
C GLY A 25 -9.33 12.10 -11.41
N ASP A 26 -9.81 13.24 -11.90
CA ASP A 26 -10.13 14.41 -11.08
C ASP A 26 -11.25 14.12 -10.08
N GLU A 27 -12.32 13.42 -10.51
CA GLU A 27 -13.45 13.13 -9.62
C GLU A 27 -13.06 12.33 -8.38
N VAL A 28 -12.15 11.36 -8.51
CA VAL A 28 -11.66 10.57 -7.38
C VAL A 28 -10.78 11.43 -6.47
N VAL A 29 -10.03 12.34 -7.06
CA VAL A 29 -9.17 13.24 -6.31
C VAL A 29 -10.01 14.21 -5.48
N GLU A 30 -10.93 14.93 -6.10
CA GLU A 30 -11.76 15.95 -5.45
C GLU A 30 -12.74 15.37 -4.42
N ASN A 31 -13.34 14.21 -4.70
CA ASN A 31 -14.38 13.65 -3.83
C ASN A 31 -13.85 12.68 -2.76
N LEU A 32 -12.65 12.13 -2.93
CA LEU A 32 -12.08 11.15 -2.00
C LEU A 32 -10.71 11.54 -1.48
N ILE A 33 -9.73 11.76 -2.36
CA ILE A 33 -8.33 11.93 -1.93
C ILE A 33 -8.14 13.27 -1.21
N GLU A 34 -8.63 14.37 -1.77
CA GLU A 34 -8.54 15.70 -1.17
C GLU A 34 -9.24 15.76 0.20
N PRO A 35 -10.50 15.31 0.37
CA PRO A 35 -11.13 15.24 1.70
C PRO A 35 -10.34 14.40 2.70
N LEU A 36 -9.82 13.25 2.29
CA LEU A 36 -9.04 12.38 3.18
C LEU A 36 -7.71 13.02 3.63
N LEU A 37 -7.05 13.77 2.75
CA LEU A 37 -5.75 14.38 3.03
C LEU A 37 -5.86 15.76 3.69
N SER A 38 -6.92 16.52 3.40
CA SER A 38 -7.14 17.86 3.95
C SER A 38 -7.18 17.87 5.48
N GLY A 39 -7.72 16.82 6.11
CA GLY A 39 -7.75 16.68 7.56
C GLY A 39 -6.39 16.37 8.21
N ILE A 40 -5.42 15.85 7.46
CA ILE A 40 -4.10 15.44 7.99
C ILE A 40 -3.03 16.50 7.67
N TYR A 41 -3.04 17.00 6.44
CA TYR A 41 -2.00 17.88 5.91
C TYR A 41 -2.45 19.34 5.78
N ALA A 42 -3.74 19.64 6.07
CA ALA A 42 -4.31 21.00 6.08
C ALA A 42 -3.88 21.87 4.89
N GLY A 43 -3.73 21.25 3.72
CA GLY A 43 -2.97 21.84 2.63
C GLY A 43 -3.47 21.40 1.26
N ASP A 44 -3.15 22.24 0.28
CA ASP A 44 -3.35 22.01 -1.13
C ASP A 44 -2.47 20.86 -1.61
N ILE A 45 -3.10 19.76 -2.04
CA ILE A 45 -2.40 18.55 -2.49
C ILE A 45 -1.56 18.78 -3.75
N ASP A 46 -1.82 19.87 -4.49
CA ASP A 46 -1.02 20.27 -5.64
C ASP A 46 0.34 20.86 -5.27
N ARG A 47 0.52 21.18 -3.99
CA ARG A 47 1.79 21.67 -3.43
C ARG A 47 2.53 20.62 -2.61
N LEU A 48 1.91 19.46 -2.39
CA LEU A 48 2.52 18.38 -1.63
C LEU A 48 3.40 17.50 -2.52
N SER A 49 4.66 17.38 -2.13
CA SER A 49 5.63 16.48 -2.74
C SER A 49 5.20 15.01 -2.59
N LEU A 50 5.09 14.29 -3.71
CA LEU A 50 4.82 12.85 -3.71
C LEU A 50 5.97 12.08 -3.05
N MET A 51 7.22 12.44 -3.33
CA MET A 51 8.38 11.73 -2.79
C MET A 51 8.57 11.94 -1.29
N SER A 52 8.20 13.13 -0.79
CA SER A 52 8.33 13.45 0.64
C SER A 52 7.21 12.83 1.48
N THR A 53 6.03 12.66 0.91
CA THR A 53 4.84 12.20 1.65
C THR A 53 4.55 10.71 1.45
N PHE A 54 4.45 10.26 0.21
CA PHE A 54 4.03 8.91 -0.14
C PHE A 54 4.91 8.27 -1.23
N PRO A 55 6.24 8.13 -1.00
CA PRO A 55 7.17 7.59 -1.98
C PRO A 55 6.82 6.16 -2.42
N GLN A 56 6.12 5.40 -1.56
CA GLN A 56 5.66 4.05 -1.89
C GLN A 56 4.72 4.00 -3.09
N PHE A 57 3.91 5.04 -3.35
CA PHE A 57 2.98 5.04 -4.48
C PHE A 57 3.73 5.22 -5.81
N TYR A 58 4.73 6.10 -5.84
CA TYR A 58 5.64 6.20 -6.98
C TYR A 58 6.35 4.87 -7.24
N GLN A 59 6.95 4.26 -6.23
CA GLN A 59 7.65 2.98 -6.38
C GLN A 59 6.73 1.87 -6.88
N THR A 60 5.51 1.82 -6.35
CA THR A 60 4.48 0.85 -6.76
C THR A 60 4.10 1.02 -8.22
N GLU A 61 3.87 2.26 -8.65
CA GLU A 61 3.57 2.60 -10.03
C GLU A 61 4.75 2.27 -10.96
N GLN A 62 5.99 2.58 -10.56
CA GLN A 62 7.16 2.26 -11.38
C GLN A 62 7.39 0.75 -11.52
N LYS A 63 7.08 -0.03 -10.48
CA LYS A 63 7.21 -1.49 -10.48
C LYS A 63 6.09 -2.20 -11.24
N HIS A 64 4.86 -1.70 -11.13
CA HIS A 64 3.67 -2.39 -11.60
C HIS A 64 2.96 -1.71 -12.77
N ARG A 65 3.46 -0.55 -13.22
CA ARG A 65 2.88 0.37 -14.21
C ARG A 65 1.53 0.99 -13.81
N SER A 66 0.73 0.27 -13.04
CA SER A 66 -0.56 0.66 -12.48
C SER A 66 -0.47 0.70 -10.96
N LEU A 67 -0.98 1.80 -10.38
CA LEU A 67 -1.00 1.99 -8.93
C LEU A 67 -1.97 1.00 -8.27
N ILE A 68 -3.18 0.86 -8.82
CA ILE A 68 -4.24 0.01 -8.27
C ILE A 68 -3.82 -1.46 -8.32
N LEU A 69 -3.23 -1.90 -9.44
CA LEU A 69 -2.73 -3.27 -9.57
C LEU A 69 -1.61 -3.56 -8.58
N GLY A 70 -0.69 -2.61 -8.41
CA GLY A 70 0.42 -2.75 -7.47
C GLY A 70 -0.05 -2.81 -6.01
N MET A 71 -1.01 -1.97 -5.63
CA MET A 71 -1.63 -2.00 -4.30
C MET A 71 -2.32 -3.34 -4.02
N LYS A 72 -3.10 -3.86 -4.98
CA LYS A 72 -3.78 -5.17 -4.85
C LYS A 72 -2.77 -6.30 -4.64
N LYS A 73 -1.68 -6.33 -5.40
CA LYS A 73 -0.61 -7.33 -5.24
C LYS A 73 0.08 -7.21 -3.88
N SER A 74 0.41 -5.99 -3.46
CA SER A 74 1.02 -5.73 -2.15
C SER A 74 0.15 -6.26 -1.00
N GLN A 75 -1.16 -5.99 -1.04
CA GLN A 75 -2.11 -6.51 -0.06
C GLN A 75 -2.20 -8.04 -0.05
N GLN A 76 -2.14 -8.69 -1.21
CA GLN A 76 -2.13 -10.15 -1.30
C GLN A 76 -0.86 -10.74 -0.67
N HIS A 77 0.30 -10.14 -0.91
CA HIS A 77 1.56 -10.54 -0.29
C HIS A 77 1.51 -10.37 1.24
N ALA A 78 1.00 -9.24 1.72
CA ALA A 78 0.84 -8.98 3.16
C ALA A 78 -0.09 -10.02 3.81
N LYS A 79 -1.23 -10.34 3.18
CA LYS A 79 -2.16 -11.37 3.67
C LYS A 79 -1.51 -12.77 3.68
N ALA A 80 -0.78 -13.14 2.63
CA ALA A 80 -0.10 -14.44 2.55
C ALA A 80 0.98 -14.62 3.62
N GLN A 81 1.72 -13.55 3.94
CA GLN A 81 2.71 -13.54 5.03
C GLN A 81 2.06 -13.69 6.41
N GLN A 82 0.90 -13.06 6.63
CA GLN A 82 0.16 -13.20 7.89
C GLN A 82 -0.37 -14.63 8.10
N VAL A 83 -0.82 -15.30 7.03
CA VAL A 83 -1.30 -16.70 7.11
C VAL A 83 -0.16 -17.66 7.49
N THR A 84 1.02 -17.50 6.89
CA THR A 84 2.19 -18.35 7.23
C THR A 84 2.70 -18.10 8.64
N ALA A 85 2.73 -16.84 9.10
CA ALA A 85 3.09 -16.50 10.48
C ALA A 85 2.11 -17.10 11.50
N LYS A 86 0.80 -17.00 11.25
CA LYS A 86 -0.25 -17.56 12.12
C LYS A 86 -0.17 -19.09 12.19
N LYS A 87 0.13 -19.77 11.08
CA LYS A 87 0.31 -21.23 11.03
C LYS A 87 1.51 -21.69 11.88
N ARG A 88 2.65 -20.98 11.79
CA ARG A 88 3.85 -21.26 12.61
C ARG A 88 3.58 -21.07 14.11
N GLN A 89 2.86 -20.03 14.51
CA GLN A 89 2.44 -19.84 15.91
C GLN A 89 1.54 -20.98 16.42
N GLY A 90 0.59 -21.44 15.60
CA GLY A 90 -0.26 -22.57 15.95
C GLY A 90 0.53 -23.87 16.14
N GLN A 91 1.53 -24.11 15.29
CA GLN A 91 2.38 -25.29 15.35
C GLN A 91 3.29 -25.29 16.59
N PHE A 92 3.86 -24.12 16.96
CA PHE A 92 4.66 -23.96 18.17
C PHE A 92 3.83 -24.13 19.45
N LYS A 93 2.64 -23.51 19.52
CA LYS A 93 1.72 -23.68 20.68
C LYS A 93 1.30 -25.13 20.88
N ARG A 94 1.09 -25.87 19.79
CA ARG A 94 0.75 -27.30 19.84
C ARG A 94 1.92 -28.13 20.35
N SER A 95 3.12 -27.90 19.82
CA SER A 95 4.36 -28.56 20.26
C SER A 95 4.66 -28.33 21.75
N ILE A 96 4.47 -27.12 22.27
CA ILE A 96 4.66 -26.86 23.72
C ILE A 96 3.62 -27.61 24.55
N LYS A 97 2.36 -27.65 24.09
CA LYS A 97 1.27 -28.33 24.79
C LYS A 97 1.52 -29.84 24.87
N ASP A 98 2.02 -30.43 23.78
CA ASP A 98 2.36 -31.85 23.70
C ASP A 98 3.55 -32.19 24.62
N CYS A 99 4.59 -31.35 24.67
CA CYS A 99 5.71 -31.54 25.59
C CYS A 99 5.29 -31.46 27.08
N LYS A 100 4.43 -30.49 27.43
CA LYS A 100 3.89 -30.35 28.79
C LYS A 100 2.99 -31.52 29.19
N ARG A 101 2.36 -32.20 28.23
CA ARG A 101 1.55 -33.42 28.45
C ARG A 101 2.43 -34.64 28.73
N LEU A 102 3.59 -34.74 28.08
CA LEU A 102 4.54 -35.84 28.29
C LEU A 102 5.25 -35.76 29.64
N LEU A 103 5.48 -34.55 30.18
CA LEU A 103 6.10 -34.33 31.50
C LEU A 103 5.13 -34.52 32.69
N LYS A 104 3.86 -34.84 32.44
CA LYS A 104 2.82 -35.07 33.46
C LYS A 104 2.41 -36.53 33.62
N GLN A 105 3.09 -37.43 32.92
CA GLN A 105 3.06 -38.88 33.16
C GLN A 105 4.34 -39.28 33.86
#